data_AF-A0A8J2WGM9-F1
#
_entry.id   AF-A0A8J2WGM9-F1
#
_cell.length_a   1.000
_cell.length_b   1.000
_cell.length_c   1.000
_cell.angle_alpha   90.00
_cell.angle_beta   90.00
_cell.angle_gamma   90.00
#
_symmetry.space_group_name_H-M   'P 1'
#
loop_
_entity.id
_entity.type
_entity.pdbx_description
1 polymer ?
#
loop_
_entity_poly.entity_id
_entity_poly.type
_entity_poly.pdbx_seq_one_letter_code
_entity_poly.pdbx_strand_id
1 'polypeptide(L)'
;MEFKWPWEYDFPPFFTLQPNLDTQKKQLEAWRKLVLDYCRHNKIFVLDVQKSVLFENKTIDRKLSAEGIDRVLESLLEHKQIEWCDKLKKQCFIYWKNPQEWGNLIYRYASDKGLTNTVCTFYELTASDDVQNEEFSGMDQPLLIKALKTLEATHKAEIIMFGGNEGGCHGYQVTVVLNKPFAAMALLTFHSTPLVREYQSTLISRACFFACSCFLVCVFAPLLVAYSSDGFWVKHRVHREQPDVRFKYQALLLARSLSSDVTWSTFAEYNSLASQFLHFPSITVLERDENDDGLMDGLDLSLELETNQTIHFIQLFLIFSYRLKDISSITMESLGVIQYDSGIPLTGLHYVGDLQWLQKRMLNYRQTDNRYNQTVMGQFEISDLLREYNDHGTEIRNGHYTPIYGPSNGLLRIHSYIRYTEAVLEYTPGLWNVLKWAWIQYASILLIFYYVVGIFKNVVFGQQMIPTWNEKRIKTVSR
;
A
#
# COMPACT_ATOMS: atom_id res chain seq x y z
N MET A 1 -42.34 -0.51 37.25
CA MET A 1 -42.31 -1.97 37.40
C MET A 1 -40.86 -2.38 37.59
N GLU A 2 -40.60 -3.51 38.22
CA GLU A 2 -39.23 -4.04 38.41
C GLU A 2 -38.76 -4.70 37.10
N PHE A 3 -37.48 -4.55 36.75
CA PHE A 3 -36.93 -5.14 35.53
C PHE A 3 -36.95 -6.66 35.63
N LYS A 4 -37.55 -7.33 34.65
CA LYS A 4 -37.57 -8.79 34.60
C LYS A 4 -36.26 -9.31 34.01
N TRP A 5 -35.40 -9.87 34.86
CA TRP A 5 -34.16 -10.50 34.44
C TRP A 5 -34.44 -11.74 33.58
N PRO A 6 -33.66 -11.95 32.50
CA PRO A 6 -33.75 -13.15 31.68
C PRO A 6 -33.11 -14.34 32.42
N TRP A 7 -33.53 -15.57 32.09
CA TRP A 7 -33.06 -16.77 32.80
C TRP A 7 -31.54 -16.98 32.69
N GLU A 8 -30.94 -16.48 31.60
CA GLU A 8 -29.49 -16.49 31.38
C GLU A 8 -28.74 -15.72 32.48
N TYR A 9 -29.35 -14.70 33.09
CA TYR A 9 -28.75 -13.89 34.15
C TYR A 9 -28.59 -14.65 35.47
N ASP A 10 -29.39 -15.69 35.72
CA ASP A 10 -29.27 -16.56 36.88
C ASP A 10 -28.42 -17.81 36.60
N PHE A 11 -27.88 -17.95 35.38
CA PHE A 11 -27.05 -19.08 34.97
C PHE A 11 -25.56 -18.78 35.21
N PRO A 12 -24.87 -19.42 36.17
CA PRO A 12 -23.50 -19.04 36.55
C PRO A 12 -22.46 -19.02 35.40
N PRO A 13 -22.48 -19.96 34.43
CA PRO A 13 -21.57 -19.92 33.29
C PRO A 13 -21.73 -18.68 32.39
N PHE A 14 -22.86 -17.97 32.47
CA PHE A 14 -23.10 -16.76 31.68
C PHE A 14 -22.12 -15.62 32.01
N PHE A 15 -21.58 -15.59 33.23
CA PHE A 15 -20.59 -14.61 33.71
C PHE A 15 -19.14 -15.03 33.42
N THR A 16 -18.91 -16.15 32.73
CA THR A 16 -17.58 -16.62 32.33
C THR A 16 -17.49 -16.67 30.81
N LEU A 17 -16.49 -16.01 30.23
CA LEU A 17 -16.31 -15.98 28.79
C LEU A 17 -16.10 -17.40 28.24
N GLN A 18 -16.97 -17.84 27.33
CA GLN A 18 -16.95 -19.21 26.84
C GLN A 18 -15.77 -19.41 25.87
N PRO A 19 -15.02 -20.54 25.95
CA PRO A 19 -13.85 -20.80 25.10
C PRO A 19 -14.24 -21.21 23.68
N ASN A 20 -15.42 -21.83 23.50
CA ASN A 20 -15.93 -22.24 22.19
C ASN A 20 -16.55 -21.03 21.46
N LEU A 21 -16.10 -20.74 20.25
CA LEU A 21 -16.53 -19.59 19.44
C LEU A 21 -18.04 -19.55 19.17
N ASP A 22 -18.70 -20.68 18.91
CA ASP A 22 -20.13 -20.71 18.61
C ASP A 22 -20.99 -20.46 19.86
N THR A 23 -20.51 -20.94 21.00
CA THR A 23 -21.18 -20.70 22.29
C THR A 23 -20.92 -19.28 22.79
N GLN A 24 -19.71 -18.77 22.56
CA GLN A 24 -19.32 -17.39 22.84
C GLN A 24 -20.17 -16.40 22.04
N LYS A 25 -20.42 -16.66 20.74
CA LYS A 25 -21.32 -15.82 19.92
C LYS A 25 -22.73 -15.72 20.53
N LYS A 26 -23.33 -16.85 20.92
CA LYS A 26 -24.66 -16.88 21.55
C LYS A 26 -24.66 -16.18 22.91
N GLN A 27 -23.60 -16.36 23.70
CA GLN A 27 -23.42 -15.67 24.98
C GLN A 27 -23.35 -14.15 24.78
N LEU A 28 -22.55 -13.65 23.82
CA LEU A 28 -22.41 -12.23 23.52
C LEU A 28 -23.72 -11.63 23.00
N GLU A 29 -24.47 -12.36 22.17
CA GLU A 29 -25.80 -11.96 21.70
C GLU A 29 -26.81 -11.81 22.86
N ALA A 30 -26.82 -12.76 23.80
CA ALA A 30 -27.66 -12.67 24.99
C ALA A 30 -27.25 -11.49 25.90
N TRP A 31 -25.96 -11.26 26.09
CA TRP A 31 -25.45 -10.08 26.82
C TRP A 31 -25.85 -8.76 26.17
N ARG A 32 -25.71 -8.66 24.84
CA ARG A 32 -26.12 -7.47 24.07
C ARG A 32 -27.59 -7.15 24.26
N LYS A 33 -28.46 -8.17 24.17
CA LYS A 33 -29.90 -8.01 24.39
C LYS A 33 -30.21 -7.58 25.82
N LEU A 34 -29.59 -8.22 26.81
CA LEU A 34 -29.74 -7.87 28.22
C LEU A 34 -29.34 -6.41 28.50
N VAL A 35 -28.19 -5.96 27.97
CA VAL A 35 -27.70 -4.58 28.13
C VAL A 35 -28.72 -3.59 27.58
N LEU A 36 -29.22 -3.82 26.37
CA LEU A 36 -30.19 -2.92 25.73
C LEU A 36 -31.54 -2.91 26.46
N ASP A 37 -32.06 -4.07 26.83
CA ASP A 37 -33.35 -4.20 27.53
C ASP A 37 -33.31 -3.55 28.92
N TYR A 38 -32.21 -3.75 29.66
CA TYR A 38 -32.01 -3.15 30.98
C TYR A 38 -31.88 -1.62 30.87
N CYS A 39 -31.08 -1.12 29.92
CA CYS A 39 -30.90 0.31 29.74
C CYS A 39 -32.17 0.99 29.24
N ARG A 40 -32.95 0.33 28.38
CA ARG A 40 -34.26 0.80 27.94
C ARG A 40 -35.25 0.89 29.10
N HIS A 41 -35.35 -0.16 29.92
CA HIS A 41 -36.29 -0.19 31.04
C HIS A 41 -36.01 0.90 32.08
N ASN A 42 -34.73 1.13 32.39
CA ASN A 42 -34.31 2.11 33.39
C ASN A 42 -34.01 3.51 32.81
N LYS A 43 -34.27 3.72 31.50
CA LYS A 43 -33.97 4.97 30.76
C LYS A 43 -32.50 5.44 30.94
N ILE A 44 -31.55 4.52 30.89
CA ILE A 44 -30.11 4.78 31.05
C ILE A 44 -29.48 5.02 29.68
N PHE A 45 -29.30 6.28 29.30
CA PHE A 45 -28.74 6.67 27.99
C PHE A 45 -27.20 6.63 27.92
N VAL A 46 -26.54 6.81 29.08
CA VAL A 46 -25.08 6.79 29.22
C VAL A 46 -24.73 5.74 30.27
N LEU A 47 -23.90 4.77 29.88
CA LEU A 47 -23.44 3.70 30.78
C LEU A 47 -22.00 3.98 31.22
N ASP A 48 -21.81 4.04 32.54
CA ASP A 48 -20.49 4.00 33.17
C ASP A 48 -20.12 2.53 33.38
N VAL A 49 -19.14 2.05 32.62
CA VAL A 49 -18.76 0.62 32.56
C VAL A 49 -18.32 0.10 33.92
N GLN A 50 -17.67 0.92 34.74
CA GLN A 50 -17.09 0.50 36.02
C GLN A 50 -18.10 0.51 37.17
N LYS A 51 -19.13 1.38 37.08
CA LYS A 51 -20.15 1.53 38.13
C LYS A 51 -21.42 0.75 37.87
N SER A 52 -21.54 0.12 36.69
CA SER A 52 -22.75 -0.59 36.31
C SER A 52 -22.94 -1.87 37.14
N VAL A 53 -24.11 -1.98 37.76
CA VAL A 53 -24.58 -3.20 38.44
C VAL A 53 -24.95 -4.32 37.47
N LEU A 54 -25.01 -4.04 36.16
CA LEU A 54 -25.44 -4.99 35.13
C LEU A 54 -24.51 -6.22 35.05
N PHE A 55 -23.20 -6.02 35.26
CA PHE A 55 -22.20 -7.06 35.09
C PHE A 55 -21.94 -7.88 36.36
N GLU A 56 -22.68 -7.63 37.43
CA GLU A 56 -22.53 -8.27 38.74
C GLU A 56 -23.88 -8.74 39.27
N ASN A 57 -24.08 -10.06 39.34
CA ASN A 57 -25.26 -10.65 39.94
C ASN A 57 -24.96 -11.09 41.38
N LYS A 58 -25.53 -10.36 42.34
CA LYS A 58 -25.36 -10.62 43.78
C LYS A 58 -26.09 -11.85 44.29
N THR A 59 -27.11 -12.35 43.57
CA THR A 59 -27.89 -13.52 44.03
C THR A 59 -27.13 -14.83 43.85
N ILE A 60 -26.30 -14.92 42.81
CA ILE A 60 -25.47 -16.09 42.49
C ILE A 60 -23.97 -15.87 42.75
N ASP A 61 -23.61 -14.73 43.33
CA ASP A 61 -22.22 -14.31 43.62
C ASP A 61 -21.28 -14.43 42.40
N ARG A 62 -21.75 -13.93 41.25
CA ARG A 62 -20.97 -13.93 39.99
C ARG A 62 -20.84 -12.55 39.41
N LYS A 63 -19.65 -12.29 38.88
CA LYS A 63 -19.28 -11.05 38.18
C LYS A 63 -18.52 -11.38 36.91
N LEU A 64 -18.83 -10.66 35.83
CA LEU A 64 -18.12 -10.79 34.57
C LEU A 64 -16.71 -10.17 34.72
N SER A 65 -15.69 -10.87 34.23
CA SER A 65 -14.31 -10.35 34.23
C SER A 65 -14.19 -9.08 33.38
N ALA A 66 -13.18 -8.25 33.63
CA ALA A 66 -12.94 -7.03 32.84
C ALA A 66 -12.79 -7.34 31.34
N GLU A 67 -12.05 -8.39 31.01
CA GLU A 67 -11.89 -8.89 29.64
C GLU A 67 -13.23 -9.34 29.01
N GLY A 68 -14.10 -9.97 29.79
CA GLY A 68 -15.44 -10.36 29.34
C GLY A 68 -16.33 -9.14 29.06
N ILE A 69 -16.26 -8.11 29.92
CA ILE A 69 -16.99 -6.84 29.75
C ILE A 69 -16.51 -6.13 28.48
N ASP A 70 -15.20 -6.03 28.28
CA ASP A 70 -14.62 -5.44 27.08
C ASP A 70 -15.10 -6.16 25.82
N ARG A 71 -15.15 -7.50 25.84
CA ARG A 71 -15.65 -8.30 24.70
C ARG A 71 -17.14 -8.08 24.41
N VAL A 72 -17.96 -7.91 25.44
CA VAL A 72 -19.39 -7.55 25.30
C VAL A 72 -19.53 -6.16 24.67
N LEU A 73 -18.75 -5.18 25.14
CA LEU A 73 -18.77 -3.81 24.61
C LEU A 73 -18.23 -3.72 23.18
N GLU A 74 -17.19 -4.49 22.84
CA GLU A 74 -16.73 -4.64 21.46
C GLU A 74 -17.83 -5.20 20.56
N SER A 75 -18.55 -6.24 20.99
CA SER A 75 -19.67 -6.80 20.23
C SER A 75 -20.79 -5.77 20.01
N LEU A 76 -21.10 -4.95 21.02
CA LEU A 76 -22.04 -3.83 20.90
C LEU A 76 -21.54 -2.75 19.92
N LEU A 77 -20.24 -2.47 19.90
CA LEU A 77 -19.62 -1.48 19.01
C LEU A 77 -19.65 -1.96 17.55
N GLU A 78 -19.35 -3.24 17.29
CA GLU A 78 -19.42 -3.87 15.97
C GLU A 78 -20.81 -3.72 15.33
N HIS A 79 -21.86 -3.79 16.14
CA HIS A 79 -23.25 -3.64 15.71
C HIS A 79 -23.75 -2.18 15.72
N LYS A 80 -22.86 -1.20 15.98
CA LYS A 80 -23.17 0.24 16.09
C LYS A 80 -24.23 0.58 17.15
N GLN A 81 -24.33 -0.24 18.20
CA GLN A 81 -25.30 -0.06 19.29
C GLN A 81 -24.74 0.74 20.47
N ILE A 82 -23.43 1.00 20.49
CA ILE A 82 -22.81 1.92 21.45
C ILE A 82 -21.86 2.88 20.73
N GLU A 83 -21.61 4.01 21.38
CA GLU A 83 -20.56 4.95 20.97
C GLU A 83 -19.82 5.48 22.20
N TRP A 84 -18.49 5.43 22.17
CA TRP A 84 -17.68 5.89 23.29
C TRP A 84 -17.70 7.43 23.43
N CYS A 85 -17.93 7.92 24.65
CA CYS A 85 -17.92 9.35 24.95
C CYS A 85 -16.49 9.89 25.07
N ASP A 86 -15.58 9.08 25.63
CA ASP A 86 -14.20 9.46 25.95
C ASP A 86 -13.17 8.60 25.23
N LYS A 87 -12.00 9.20 24.96
CA LYS A 87 -10.81 8.47 24.48
C LYS A 87 -10.34 7.39 25.46
N LEU A 88 -10.67 7.53 26.75
CA LEU A 88 -10.32 6.60 27.82
C LEU A 88 -11.31 5.42 27.96
N LYS A 89 -12.33 5.31 27.09
CA LYS A 89 -13.33 4.22 27.07
C LYS A 89 -13.98 3.93 28.44
N LYS A 90 -14.31 4.98 29.21
CA LYS A 90 -14.95 4.85 30.53
C LYS A 90 -16.47 4.92 30.47
N GLN A 91 -16.99 5.78 29.60
CA GLN A 91 -18.42 5.99 29.41
C GLN A 91 -18.79 5.81 27.94
N CYS A 92 -19.93 5.19 27.68
CA CYS A 92 -20.49 5.04 26.34
C CYS A 92 -21.96 5.42 26.30
N PHE A 93 -22.38 5.98 25.17
CA PHE A 93 -23.79 6.12 24.81
C PHE A 93 -24.35 4.77 24.42
N ILE A 94 -25.55 4.45 24.88
CA ILE A 94 -26.27 3.23 24.51
C ILE A 94 -27.40 3.57 23.55
N TYR A 95 -27.42 2.87 22.41
CA TYR A 95 -28.41 3.04 21.36
C TYR A 95 -29.35 1.82 21.30
N TRP A 96 -30.38 1.78 22.15
CA TRP A 96 -31.52 0.86 21.92
C TRP A 96 -32.46 1.34 20.80
N LYS A 97 -32.30 2.60 20.38
CA LYS A 97 -32.79 3.16 19.13
C LYS A 97 -31.67 3.98 18.50
N ASN A 98 -31.63 4.01 17.18
CA ASN A 98 -30.63 4.80 16.47
C ASN A 98 -30.89 6.31 16.64
N PRO A 99 -29.87 7.18 16.56
CA PRO A 99 -30.06 8.64 16.64
C PRO A 99 -31.08 9.18 15.62
N GLN A 100 -31.18 8.56 14.44
CA GLN A 100 -32.18 8.90 13.43
C GLN A 100 -33.61 8.57 13.85
N GLU A 101 -33.81 7.42 14.52
CA GLU A 101 -35.11 7.02 15.05
C GLU A 101 -35.53 7.93 16.21
N TRP A 102 -34.57 8.28 17.08
CA TRP A 102 -34.78 9.29 18.11
C TRP A 102 -35.17 10.64 17.52
N GLY A 103 -34.46 11.11 16.50
CA GLY A 103 -34.81 12.34 15.79
C GLY A 103 -36.24 12.29 15.24
N ASN A 104 -36.63 11.18 14.61
CA ASN A 104 -37.98 11.02 14.08
C ASN A 104 -39.06 10.99 15.18
N LEU A 105 -38.80 10.38 16.33
CA LEU A 105 -39.73 10.40 17.48
C LEU A 105 -39.89 11.80 18.06
N ILE A 106 -38.78 12.51 18.25
CA ILE A 106 -38.79 13.90 18.73
C ILE A 106 -39.56 14.80 17.74
N TYR A 107 -39.33 14.60 16.43
CA TYR A 107 -40.06 15.33 15.39
C TYR A 107 -41.56 15.04 15.42
N ARG A 108 -41.96 13.77 15.60
CA ARG A 108 -43.38 13.39 15.72
C ARG A 108 -44.04 14.02 16.94
N TYR A 109 -43.41 13.90 18.11
CA TYR A 109 -43.89 14.53 19.33
C TYR A 109 -44.12 16.03 19.16
N ALA A 110 -43.12 16.73 18.59
CA ALA A 110 -43.22 18.16 18.37
C ALA A 110 -44.25 18.54 17.30
N SER A 111 -44.48 17.69 16.29
CA SER A 111 -45.56 17.84 15.32
C SER A 111 -46.93 17.69 15.98
N ASP A 112 -47.10 16.67 16.82
CA ASP A 112 -48.37 16.35 17.49
C ASP A 112 -48.75 17.40 18.54
N LYS A 113 -47.76 18.00 19.21
CA LYS A 113 -47.94 19.10 20.18
C LYS A 113 -48.02 20.49 19.53
N GLY A 114 -47.92 20.59 18.19
CA GLY A 114 -47.98 21.88 17.50
C GLY A 114 -46.77 22.80 17.77
N LEU A 115 -45.64 22.24 18.21
CA LEU A 115 -44.39 22.94 18.47
C LEU A 115 -43.58 23.22 17.19
N THR A 116 -44.12 22.89 16.02
CA THR A 116 -43.53 23.26 14.74
C THR A 116 -43.54 24.78 14.57
N ASN A 117 -42.47 25.34 14.02
CA ASN A 117 -42.17 26.77 13.91
C ASN A 117 -41.95 27.53 15.22
N THR A 118 -41.87 26.82 16.35
CA THR A 118 -41.56 27.43 17.64
C THR A 118 -40.13 27.11 18.07
N VAL A 119 -39.58 28.02 18.86
CA VAL A 119 -38.26 27.93 19.49
C VAL A 119 -38.43 27.09 20.76
N CYS A 120 -37.99 25.83 20.74
CA CYS A 120 -38.06 24.93 21.90
C CYS A 120 -36.69 24.74 22.55
N THR A 121 -36.61 24.78 23.88
CA THR A 121 -35.38 24.47 24.62
C THR A 121 -35.20 22.96 24.83
N PHE A 122 -33.97 22.51 25.09
CA PHE A 122 -33.70 21.11 25.43
C PHE A 122 -34.46 20.62 26.65
N TYR A 123 -34.62 21.48 27.66
CA TYR A 123 -35.38 21.15 28.86
C TYR A 123 -36.86 20.89 28.52
N GLU A 124 -37.46 21.73 27.68
CA GLU A 124 -38.85 21.54 27.23
C GLU A 124 -39.03 20.24 26.43
N LEU A 125 -37.98 19.79 25.71
CA LEU A 125 -38.00 18.58 24.90
C LEU A 125 -37.74 17.29 25.70
N THR A 126 -37.09 17.33 26.86
CA THR A 126 -36.73 16.11 27.61
C THR A 126 -37.28 16.01 29.03
N ALA A 127 -37.61 17.15 29.64
CA ALA A 127 -37.92 17.26 31.07
C ALA A 127 -39.20 18.07 31.38
N SER A 128 -39.99 18.45 30.36
CA SER A 128 -41.32 19.04 30.60
C SER A 128 -42.32 17.99 31.10
N ASP A 129 -43.34 18.43 31.83
CA ASP A 129 -44.38 17.55 32.39
C ASP A 129 -45.13 16.76 31.30
N ASP A 130 -45.23 17.32 30.09
CA ASP A 130 -45.82 16.68 28.92
C ASP A 130 -44.96 15.53 28.33
N VAL A 131 -43.66 15.52 28.59
CA VAL A 131 -42.69 14.56 28.01
C VAL A 131 -42.51 13.32 28.90
N GLN A 132 -43.01 13.32 30.15
CA GLN A 132 -42.77 12.22 31.09
C GLN A 132 -43.24 10.83 30.58
N ASN A 133 -44.26 10.81 29.72
CA ASN A 133 -44.79 9.59 29.10
C ASN A 133 -44.02 9.12 27.86
N GLU A 134 -43.10 9.93 27.34
CA GLU A 134 -42.32 9.63 26.14
C GLU A 134 -41.05 8.83 26.44
N GLU A 135 -40.61 8.04 25.45
CA GLU A 135 -39.42 7.17 25.57
C GLU A 135 -38.10 7.98 25.65
N PHE A 136 -38.07 9.21 25.15
CA PHE A 136 -36.89 10.11 25.18
C PHE A 136 -36.85 11.03 26.41
N SER A 137 -37.78 10.86 27.35
CA SER A 137 -37.76 11.62 28.62
C SER A 137 -36.50 11.33 29.41
N GLY A 138 -35.83 12.37 29.90
CA GLY A 138 -34.57 12.25 30.63
C GLY A 138 -33.35 11.91 29.77
N MET A 139 -33.44 12.06 28.45
CA MET A 139 -32.31 11.87 27.54
C MET A 139 -31.17 12.87 27.83
N ASP A 140 -29.95 12.36 27.87
CA ASP A 140 -28.75 13.17 28.10
C ASP A 140 -28.50 14.16 26.94
N GLN A 141 -28.02 15.38 27.27
CA GLN A 141 -27.90 16.47 26.30
C GLN A 141 -27.04 16.14 25.07
N PRO A 142 -25.85 15.52 25.20
CA PRO A 142 -25.01 15.15 24.07
C PRO A 142 -25.70 14.15 23.11
N LEU A 143 -26.49 13.21 23.64
CA LEU A 143 -27.24 12.26 22.83
C LEU A 143 -28.38 12.96 22.08
N LEU A 144 -29.08 13.88 22.76
CA LEU A 144 -30.14 14.67 22.14
C LEU A 144 -29.59 15.54 20.99
N ILE A 145 -28.43 16.18 21.16
CA ILE A 145 -27.76 16.93 20.08
C ILE A 145 -27.51 16.03 18.87
N LYS A 146 -27.02 14.80 19.08
CA LYS A 146 -26.78 13.85 17.98
C LYS A 146 -28.07 13.49 17.24
N ALA A 147 -29.15 13.22 17.96
CA ALA A 147 -30.45 12.95 17.35
C ALA A 147 -30.96 14.14 16.52
N LEU A 148 -30.86 15.36 17.06
CA LEU A 148 -31.29 16.58 16.38
C LEU A 148 -30.43 16.92 15.15
N LYS A 149 -29.12 16.62 15.18
CA LYS A 149 -28.23 16.78 14.00
C LYS A 149 -28.67 15.91 12.82
N THR A 150 -29.28 14.75 13.08
CA THR A 150 -29.86 13.94 12.00
C THR A 150 -31.06 14.64 11.35
N LEU A 151 -31.87 15.36 12.14
CA LEU A 151 -32.98 16.16 11.61
C LEU A 151 -32.48 17.38 10.83
N GLU A 152 -31.40 18.01 11.29
CA GLU A 152 -30.72 19.10 10.59
C GLU A 152 -30.19 18.67 9.22
N ALA A 153 -29.55 17.50 9.14
CA ALA A 153 -29.12 16.92 7.87
C ALA A 153 -30.29 16.64 6.91
N THR A 154 -31.49 16.39 7.44
CA THR A 154 -32.73 16.21 6.64
C THR A 154 -33.52 17.50 6.44
N HIS A 155 -32.97 18.66 6.82
CA HIS A 155 -33.60 19.99 6.75
C HIS A 155 -34.93 20.13 7.51
N LYS A 156 -35.15 19.30 8.54
CA LYS A 156 -36.39 19.32 9.35
C LYS A 156 -36.26 20.15 10.63
N ALA A 157 -35.04 20.38 11.10
CA ALA A 157 -34.73 21.10 12.33
C ALA A 157 -33.48 21.96 12.12
N GLU A 158 -33.36 23.08 12.84
CA GLU A 158 -32.12 23.87 12.94
C GLU A 158 -31.73 23.96 14.41
N ILE A 159 -30.46 23.67 14.73
CA ILE A 159 -29.93 23.71 16.10
C ILE A 159 -29.23 25.05 16.31
N ILE A 160 -29.75 25.87 17.22
CA ILE A 160 -29.13 27.15 17.57
C ILE A 160 -28.36 26.96 18.88
N MET A 161 -27.03 27.07 18.82
CA MET A 161 -26.15 26.98 19.98
C MET A 161 -25.78 28.40 20.44
N PHE A 162 -26.28 28.85 21.59
CA PHE A 162 -25.82 30.09 22.21
C PHE A 162 -24.56 29.83 23.05
N GLY A 163 -23.42 30.41 22.65
CA GLY A 163 -22.17 30.34 23.39
C GLY A 163 -22.13 31.36 24.51
N GLY A 164 -22.19 30.91 25.77
CA GLY A 164 -21.75 31.69 26.93
C GLY A 164 -20.25 31.52 27.13
N ASN A 165 -19.54 32.62 27.38
CA ASN A 165 -18.11 32.60 27.71
C ASN A 165 -17.83 31.72 28.96
N GLU A 166 -16.71 31.02 28.86
CA GLU A 166 -15.90 30.33 29.88
C GLU A 166 -16.43 30.23 31.33
N GLY A 167 -16.50 28.98 31.80
CA GLY A 167 -16.34 28.64 33.22
C GLY A 167 -17.63 28.37 33.98
N GLY A 168 -17.96 27.09 34.14
CA GLY A 168 -18.99 26.62 35.07
C GLY A 168 -20.19 25.97 34.40
N CYS A 169 -20.62 24.85 34.96
CA CYS A 169 -21.70 23.98 34.49
C CYS A 169 -22.98 24.76 34.17
N HIS A 170 -23.23 25.10 32.89
CA HIS A 170 -24.41 25.87 32.51
C HIS A 170 -25.07 25.28 31.26
N GLY A 171 -26.37 25.02 31.42
CA GLY A 171 -27.22 24.43 30.41
C GLY A 171 -27.19 25.24 29.12
N TYR A 172 -26.83 24.57 28.04
CA TYR A 172 -27.05 25.08 26.72
C TYR A 172 -28.55 25.32 26.55
N GLN A 173 -28.98 26.57 26.44
CA GLN A 173 -30.26 26.87 25.79
C GLN A 173 -30.04 26.57 24.32
N VAL A 174 -30.23 25.32 23.95
CA VAL A 174 -30.26 24.96 22.54
C VAL A 174 -31.70 25.07 22.10
N THR A 175 -31.92 25.93 21.13
CA THR A 175 -33.23 26.09 20.53
C THR A 175 -33.32 25.21 19.29
N VAL A 176 -34.39 24.42 19.19
CA VAL A 176 -34.75 23.71 17.96
C VAL A 176 -35.89 24.47 17.28
N VAL A 177 -35.70 24.88 16.02
CA VAL A 177 -36.81 25.36 15.17
C VAL A 177 -37.18 24.25 14.20
N LEU A 178 -38.36 23.66 14.39
CA LEU A 178 -38.86 22.58 13.53
C LEU A 178 -39.69 23.15 12.38
N ASN A 179 -39.35 22.78 11.15
CA ASN A 179 -40.10 23.12 9.93
C ASN A 179 -40.24 24.62 9.60
N LYS A 180 -39.13 25.38 9.65
CA LYS A 180 -39.10 26.79 9.23
C LYS A 180 -39.52 26.91 7.75
N PRO A 181 -40.57 27.68 7.37
CA PRO A 181 -40.65 28.19 6.01
C PRO A 181 -39.43 29.08 5.79
N PHE A 182 -38.78 28.90 4.65
CA PHE A 182 -37.54 29.56 4.23
C PHE A 182 -37.64 31.09 4.35
N ALA A 183 -37.34 31.63 5.53
CA ALA A 183 -37.26 33.06 5.80
C ALA A 183 -36.06 33.34 6.71
N ALA A 184 -34.90 32.79 6.34
CA ALA A 184 -33.66 33.49 6.64
C ALA A 184 -33.59 34.65 5.64
N MET A 185 -33.35 35.87 6.12
CA MET A 185 -32.93 37.01 5.30
C MET A 185 -31.59 36.67 4.63
N ALA A 186 -31.63 35.82 3.61
CA ALA A 186 -30.57 35.68 2.64
C ALA A 186 -30.64 36.93 1.77
N LEU A 187 -29.59 37.74 1.79
CA LEU A 187 -29.39 38.80 0.81
C LEU A 187 -29.48 38.15 -0.57
N LEU A 188 -30.61 38.37 -1.24
CA LEU A 188 -30.85 37.86 -2.58
C LEU A 188 -29.99 38.72 -3.51
N THR A 189 -28.84 38.19 -3.92
CA THR A 189 -28.00 38.83 -4.93
C THR A 189 -28.72 38.74 -6.28
N PHE A 190 -29.54 39.75 -6.58
CA PHE A 190 -30.24 39.87 -7.86
C PHE A 190 -29.28 39.97 -9.05
N HIS A 191 -28.10 40.53 -8.82
CA HIS A 191 -27.09 40.75 -9.86
C HIS A 191 -25.68 40.80 -9.25
N SER A 192 -24.77 39.98 -9.78
CA SER A 192 -23.34 40.10 -9.56
C SER A 192 -22.64 40.39 -10.89
N THR A 193 -21.81 41.43 -10.96
CA THR A 193 -20.91 41.67 -12.09
C THR A 193 -19.47 41.38 -11.69
N PRO A 194 -18.69 40.65 -12.50
CA PRO A 194 -17.28 40.47 -12.24
C PRO A 194 -16.55 41.80 -12.44
N LEU A 195 -16.07 42.42 -11.35
CA LEU A 195 -15.22 43.61 -11.42
C LEU A 195 -13.76 43.17 -11.59
N VAL A 196 -13.19 43.41 -12.78
CA VAL A 196 -11.76 43.20 -13.01
C VAL A 196 -11.02 44.48 -12.62
N ARG A 197 -10.09 44.37 -11.66
CA ARG A 197 -9.18 45.46 -11.30
C ARG A 197 -7.90 45.30 -12.08
N GLU A 198 -7.60 46.25 -12.97
CA GLU A 198 -6.35 46.27 -13.73
C GLU A 198 -5.39 47.27 -13.07
N TYR A 199 -4.18 46.79 -12.76
CA TYR A 199 -3.09 47.60 -12.22
C TYR A 199 -2.13 47.91 -13.37
N GLN A 200 -2.05 49.18 -13.76
CA GLN A 200 -1.22 49.63 -14.87
C GLN A 200 -0.03 50.46 -14.39
N SER A 201 1.09 50.35 -15.08
CA SER A 201 2.31 51.11 -14.82
C SER A 201 3.11 51.32 -16.09
N THR A 202 3.97 52.34 -16.11
CA THR A 202 4.93 52.55 -17.21
C THR A 202 6.05 51.51 -17.17
N LEU A 203 6.70 51.26 -18.32
CA LEU A 203 7.75 50.26 -18.49
C LEU A 203 8.98 50.49 -17.58
N ILE A 204 9.26 51.74 -17.22
CA ILE A 204 10.37 52.13 -16.34
C ILE A 204 9.78 52.68 -15.03
N SER A 205 9.20 51.78 -14.23
CA SER A 205 8.59 52.12 -12.94
C SER A 205 8.96 51.11 -11.86
N ARG A 206 8.81 51.50 -10.58
CA ARG A 206 9.02 50.61 -9.43
C ARG A 206 8.10 49.39 -9.48
N ALA A 207 6.89 49.54 -10.02
CA ALA A 207 5.93 48.44 -10.21
C ALA A 207 6.37 47.45 -11.28
N CYS A 208 6.91 47.94 -12.41
CA CYS A 208 7.47 47.08 -13.45
C CYS A 208 8.68 46.28 -12.93
N PHE A 209 9.60 46.95 -12.23
CA PHE A 209 10.75 46.26 -11.62
C PHE A 209 10.32 45.17 -10.63
N PHE A 210 9.34 45.47 -9.77
CA PHE A 210 8.77 44.49 -8.84
C PHE A 210 8.10 43.31 -9.57
N ALA A 211 7.32 43.58 -10.62
CA ALA A 211 6.66 42.54 -11.41
C ALA A 211 7.68 41.64 -12.12
N CYS A 212 8.73 42.22 -12.71
CA CYS A 212 9.86 41.50 -13.29
C CYS A 212 10.61 40.66 -12.25
N SER A 213 10.91 41.23 -11.08
CA SER A 213 11.55 40.50 -9.98
C SER A 213 10.70 39.31 -9.53
N CYS A 214 9.39 39.50 -9.33
CA CYS A 214 8.48 38.41 -9.01
C CYS A 214 8.42 37.34 -10.10
N PHE A 215 8.47 37.72 -11.38
CA PHE A 215 8.53 36.77 -12.49
C PHE A 215 9.82 35.96 -12.48
N LEU A 216 10.97 36.63 -12.28
CA LEU A 216 12.27 35.97 -12.15
C LEU A 216 12.30 34.99 -10.98
N VAL A 217 11.83 35.41 -9.80
CA VAL A 217 11.73 34.52 -8.62
C VAL A 217 10.81 33.34 -8.92
N CYS A 218 9.67 33.58 -9.56
CA CYS A 218 8.72 32.53 -9.90
C CYS A 218 9.29 31.51 -10.89
N VAL A 219 10.23 31.87 -11.77
CA VAL A 219 10.82 30.94 -12.76
C VAL A 219 12.10 30.31 -12.25
N PHE A 220 13.03 31.10 -11.71
CA PHE A 220 14.37 30.63 -11.34
C PHE A 220 14.43 29.93 -9.99
N ALA A 221 13.64 30.36 -9.00
CA ALA A 221 13.67 29.71 -7.69
C ALA A 221 13.17 28.25 -7.76
N PRO A 222 12.06 27.93 -8.46
CA PRO A 222 11.68 26.52 -8.69
C PRO A 222 12.74 25.71 -9.41
N LEU A 223 13.42 26.32 -10.41
CA LEU A 223 14.47 25.64 -11.15
C LEU A 223 15.66 25.27 -10.25
N LEU A 224 16.06 26.17 -9.36
CA LEU A 224 17.15 25.93 -8.42
C LEU A 224 16.78 24.85 -7.39
N VAL A 225 15.55 24.90 -6.88
CA VAL A 225 15.01 23.85 -5.99
C VAL A 225 14.95 22.51 -6.71
N ALA A 226 14.44 22.47 -7.94
CA ALA A 226 14.40 21.23 -8.74
C ALA A 226 15.80 20.70 -9.04
N TYR A 227 16.75 21.56 -9.42
CA TYR A 227 18.12 21.15 -9.72
C TYR A 227 18.90 20.66 -8.51
N SER A 228 18.67 21.28 -7.34
CA SER A 228 19.27 20.83 -6.08
C SER A 228 18.60 19.59 -5.50
N SER A 229 17.37 19.29 -5.92
CA SER A 229 16.70 18.04 -5.57
C SER A 229 17.25 16.86 -6.39
N ASP A 230 17.44 15.72 -5.73
CA ASP A 230 17.86 14.50 -6.41
C ASP A 230 16.81 14.08 -7.45
N GLY A 231 17.26 13.85 -8.69
CA GLY A 231 16.41 13.34 -9.77
C GLY A 231 16.22 14.25 -10.98
N PHE A 232 16.71 15.49 -10.98
CA PHE A 232 16.59 16.38 -12.14
C PHE A 232 17.45 15.92 -13.33
N TRP A 233 18.67 15.46 -13.05
CA TRP A 233 19.62 15.01 -14.08
C TRP A 233 20.13 13.58 -13.80
N VAL A 234 19.23 12.61 -13.95
CA VAL A 234 19.53 11.19 -13.69
C VAL A 234 20.49 10.63 -14.74
N LYS A 235 21.64 10.11 -14.30
CA LYS A 235 22.69 9.57 -15.18
C LYS A 235 22.53 8.08 -15.51
N HIS A 236 21.93 7.31 -14.61
CA HIS A 236 21.69 5.87 -14.79
C HIS A 236 20.33 5.50 -14.21
N ARG A 237 19.69 4.49 -14.79
CA ARG A 237 18.46 3.88 -14.27
C ARG A 237 18.60 2.37 -14.30
N VAL A 238 17.89 1.73 -13.38
CA VAL A 238 17.79 0.28 -13.28
C VAL A 238 16.44 -0.16 -13.85
N HIS A 239 16.44 -1.23 -14.63
CA HIS A 239 15.27 -1.92 -15.14
C HIS A 239 15.40 -3.41 -14.87
N ARG A 240 14.28 -4.11 -14.73
CA ARG A 240 14.25 -5.57 -14.60
C ARG A 240 13.48 -6.13 -15.77
N GLU A 241 14.03 -7.16 -16.39
CA GLU A 241 13.47 -7.82 -17.57
C GLU A 241 13.68 -9.33 -17.44
N GLN A 242 12.67 -10.12 -17.81
CA GLN A 242 12.81 -11.57 -17.92
C GLN A 242 13.49 -11.91 -19.25
N PRO A 243 14.66 -12.55 -19.23
CA PRO A 243 15.40 -12.86 -20.45
C PRO A 243 14.79 -14.04 -21.23
N ASP A 244 14.86 -14.00 -22.56
CA ASP A 244 14.61 -15.17 -23.41
C ASP A 244 15.90 -16.01 -23.43
N VAL A 245 15.93 -17.01 -22.55
CA VAL A 245 17.03 -17.95 -22.39
C VAL A 245 16.67 -19.30 -22.99
N ARG A 246 17.59 -19.86 -23.77
CA ARG A 246 17.44 -21.22 -24.32
C ARG A 246 18.74 -21.98 -24.24
N PHE A 247 18.69 -23.22 -23.80
CA PHE A 247 19.84 -24.11 -23.83
C PHE A 247 20.22 -24.43 -25.28
N LYS A 248 21.49 -24.22 -25.66
CA LYS A 248 21.95 -24.46 -27.04
C LYS A 248 22.26 -25.93 -27.34
N TYR A 249 22.02 -26.84 -26.40
CA TYR A 249 22.44 -28.24 -26.49
C TYR A 249 23.96 -28.37 -26.70
N GLN A 250 24.72 -27.45 -26.11
CA GLN A 250 26.16 -27.40 -26.17
C GLN A 250 26.71 -27.51 -24.75
N ALA A 251 27.52 -28.54 -24.50
CA ALA A 251 28.04 -28.85 -23.18
C ALA A 251 29.45 -29.45 -23.24
N LEU A 252 30.22 -29.22 -22.18
CA LEU A 252 31.54 -29.81 -21.94
C LEU A 252 31.62 -30.27 -20.49
N LEU A 253 31.87 -31.56 -20.28
CA LEU A 253 32.06 -32.20 -18.99
C LEU A 253 33.54 -32.56 -18.83
N LEU A 254 34.12 -32.16 -17.70
CA LEU A 254 35.44 -32.56 -17.23
C LEU A 254 35.26 -33.20 -15.86
N ALA A 255 35.57 -34.48 -15.75
CA ALA A 255 35.54 -35.24 -14.52
C ALA A 255 36.95 -35.75 -14.24
N ARG A 256 37.54 -35.39 -13.09
CA ARG A 256 38.92 -35.76 -12.76
C ARG A 256 38.95 -36.79 -11.64
N SER A 257 39.71 -37.86 -11.87
CA SER A 257 40.13 -38.85 -10.87
C SER A 257 41.57 -38.54 -10.44
N LEU A 258 42.05 -39.21 -9.39
CA LEU A 258 43.45 -39.14 -8.94
C LEU A 258 44.43 -39.75 -9.97
N SER A 259 43.95 -40.66 -10.82
CA SER A 259 44.78 -41.41 -11.77
C SER A 259 44.68 -40.92 -13.22
N SER A 260 43.53 -40.35 -13.59
CA SER A 260 43.17 -40.09 -14.99
C SER A 260 41.97 -39.16 -15.10
N ASP A 261 41.92 -38.37 -16.16
CA ASP A 261 40.79 -37.50 -16.44
C ASP A 261 39.78 -38.24 -17.32
N VAL A 262 38.50 -37.90 -17.17
CA VAL A 262 37.39 -38.33 -18.01
C VAL A 262 36.73 -37.08 -18.54
N THR A 263 36.59 -36.98 -19.86
CA THR A 263 36.07 -35.78 -20.50
C THR A 263 35.01 -36.16 -21.52
N TRP A 264 34.09 -35.24 -21.77
CA TRP A 264 33.10 -35.36 -22.82
C TRP A 264 32.66 -33.98 -23.27
N SER A 265 32.42 -33.80 -24.57
CA SER A 265 31.83 -32.58 -25.06
C SER A 265 30.89 -32.82 -26.23
N THR A 266 30.03 -31.85 -26.51
CA THR A 266 29.25 -31.82 -27.76
C THR A 266 30.08 -31.36 -28.97
N PHE A 267 31.32 -30.90 -28.75
CA PHE A 267 32.19 -30.35 -29.79
C PHE A 267 33.09 -31.44 -30.38
N ALA A 268 32.94 -31.69 -31.68
CA ALA A 268 33.71 -32.71 -32.38
C ALA A 268 35.22 -32.46 -32.32
N GLU A 269 35.64 -31.21 -32.46
CA GLU A 269 37.06 -30.78 -32.45
C GLU A 269 37.72 -31.07 -31.09
N TYR A 270 37.08 -30.70 -29.98
CA TYR A 270 37.57 -31.04 -28.64
C TYR A 270 37.65 -32.57 -28.43
N ASN A 271 36.60 -33.31 -28.81
CA ASN A 271 36.56 -34.76 -28.66
C ASN A 271 37.67 -35.48 -29.47
N SER A 272 38.05 -34.92 -30.62
CA SER A 272 39.16 -35.44 -31.42
C SER A 272 40.52 -35.30 -30.70
N LEU A 273 40.73 -34.18 -30.00
CA LEU A 273 41.95 -33.90 -29.25
C LEU A 273 42.00 -34.72 -27.95
N ALA A 274 40.85 -34.89 -27.28
CA ALA A 274 40.72 -35.58 -25.99
C ALA A 274 40.36 -37.07 -26.11
N SER A 275 40.57 -37.68 -27.29
CA SER A 275 40.13 -39.06 -27.61
C SER A 275 40.57 -40.13 -26.60
N GLN A 276 41.69 -39.94 -25.90
CA GLN A 276 42.21 -40.88 -24.90
C GLN A 276 41.40 -40.89 -23.58
N PHE A 277 40.69 -39.81 -23.28
CA PHE A 277 39.95 -39.61 -22.03
C PHE A 277 38.43 -39.52 -22.26
N LEU A 278 37.97 -39.84 -23.48
CA LEU A 278 36.61 -39.61 -23.92
C LEU A 278 35.67 -40.73 -23.46
N HIS A 279 34.66 -40.38 -22.67
CA HIS A 279 33.56 -41.28 -22.29
C HIS A 279 32.22 -40.62 -22.62
N PHE A 280 31.29 -41.37 -23.22
CA PHE A 280 30.00 -40.82 -23.62
C PHE A 280 28.95 -41.00 -22.51
N PRO A 281 28.38 -39.91 -21.98
CA PRO A 281 27.25 -40.01 -21.06
C PRO A 281 25.91 -40.13 -21.79
N SER A 282 24.91 -40.69 -21.11
CA SER A 282 23.51 -40.50 -21.47
C SER A 282 23.05 -39.13 -20.93
N ILE A 283 22.32 -38.36 -21.74
CA ILE A 283 21.90 -37.00 -21.37
C ILE A 283 20.41 -36.84 -21.63
N THR A 284 19.70 -36.36 -20.63
CA THR A 284 18.30 -35.96 -20.74
C THR A 284 18.18 -34.48 -20.41
N VAL A 285 17.51 -33.73 -21.29
CA VAL A 285 17.32 -32.28 -21.19
C VAL A 285 15.82 -32.00 -21.16
N LEU A 286 15.39 -31.19 -20.20
CA LEU A 286 14.03 -30.67 -20.13
C LEU A 286 14.08 -29.19 -19.77
N GLU A 287 13.60 -28.33 -20.66
CA GLU A 287 13.34 -26.92 -20.34
C GLU A 287 11.89 -26.79 -19.86
N ARG A 288 11.67 -25.99 -18.81
CA ARG A 288 10.36 -25.75 -18.22
C ARG A 288 9.96 -24.30 -18.39
N ASP A 289 8.70 -24.11 -18.75
CA ASP A 289 7.96 -22.86 -18.67
C ASP A 289 6.93 -23.10 -17.55
N GLU A 290 7.15 -22.48 -16.37
CA GLU A 290 6.34 -22.72 -15.17
C GLU A 290 5.08 -21.83 -15.13
N ASN A 291 5.10 -20.72 -15.85
CA ASN A 291 4.04 -19.71 -15.84
C ASN A 291 3.27 -19.61 -17.18
N ASP A 292 3.63 -20.43 -18.18
CA ASP A 292 3.05 -20.49 -19.53
C ASP A 292 3.13 -19.14 -20.29
N ASP A 293 4.17 -18.35 -20.06
CA ASP A 293 4.37 -17.05 -20.72
C ASP A 293 5.09 -17.16 -22.08
N GLY A 294 5.56 -18.35 -22.45
CA GLY A 294 6.29 -18.63 -23.69
C GLY A 294 7.80 -18.36 -23.62
N LEU A 295 8.30 -17.90 -22.47
CA LEU A 295 9.71 -17.87 -22.08
C LEU A 295 10.01 -19.08 -21.20
N MET A 296 11.23 -19.59 -21.28
CA MET A 296 11.64 -20.69 -20.40
C MET A 296 12.04 -20.11 -19.04
N ASP A 297 11.72 -20.82 -17.96
CA ASP A 297 12.05 -20.45 -16.58
C ASP A 297 13.19 -21.28 -15.99
N GLY A 298 13.53 -22.42 -16.61
CA GLY A 298 14.67 -23.21 -16.15
C GLY A 298 14.99 -24.42 -17.01
N LEU A 299 16.16 -24.97 -16.74
CA LEU A 299 16.72 -26.17 -17.34
C LEU A 299 16.86 -27.26 -16.29
N ASP A 300 16.24 -28.41 -16.54
CA ASP A 300 16.48 -29.66 -15.82
C ASP A 300 17.33 -30.58 -16.72
N LEU A 301 18.58 -30.78 -16.32
CA LEU A 301 19.57 -31.57 -17.04
C LEU A 301 19.98 -32.76 -16.18
N SER A 302 19.85 -33.96 -16.71
CA SER A 302 20.39 -35.17 -16.08
C SER A 302 21.39 -35.84 -17.00
N LEU A 303 22.53 -36.21 -16.45
CA LEU A 303 23.66 -36.80 -17.13
C LEU A 303 24.10 -38.05 -16.37
N GLU A 304 24.12 -39.20 -17.04
CA GLU A 304 24.66 -40.43 -16.46
C GLU A 304 25.89 -40.89 -17.24
N LEU A 305 27.01 -41.09 -16.55
CA LEU A 305 28.29 -41.45 -17.13
C LEU A 305 28.79 -42.76 -16.55
N GLU A 306 29.02 -43.75 -17.42
CA GLU A 306 29.62 -45.02 -17.03
C GLU A 306 31.15 -44.89 -16.97
N THR A 307 31.72 -45.12 -15.79
CA THR A 307 33.17 -45.00 -15.52
C THR A 307 33.62 -45.95 -14.43
N ASN A 308 34.73 -46.64 -14.68
CA ASN A 308 35.37 -47.52 -13.69
C ASN A 308 36.28 -46.75 -12.72
N GLN A 309 36.38 -45.43 -12.87
CA GLN A 309 37.29 -44.58 -12.10
C GLN A 309 36.57 -43.86 -10.96
N THR A 310 37.30 -43.52 -9.91
CA THR A 310 36.79 -42.74 -8.78
C THR A 310 36.89 -41.25 -9.08
N ILE A 311 35.76 -40.60 -9.33
CA ILE A 311 35.72 -39.18 -9.69
C ILE A 311 35.71 -38.33 -8.43
N HIS A 312 36.60 -37.35 -8.35
CA HIS A 312 36.74 -36.43 -7.22
C HIS A 312 36.31 -35.02 -7.58
N PHE A 313 36.52 -34.64 -8.84
CA PHE A 313 36.24 -33.30 -9.35
C PHE A 313 35.33 -33.38 -10.55
N ILE A 314 34.33 -32.51 -10.60
CA ILE A 314 33.38 -32.37 -11.70
C ILE A 314 33.33 -30.91 -12.10
N GLN A 315 33.52 -30.64 -13.38
CA GLN A 315 33.31 -29.34 -13.99
C GLN A 315 32.45 -29.51 -15.24
N LEU A 316 31.30 -28.86 -15.24
CA LEU A 316 30.33 -28.90 -16.31
C LEU A 316 30.12 -27.49 -16.85
N PHE A 317 30.34 -27.34 -18.15
CA PHE A 317 30.10 -26.14 -18.92
C PHE A 317 28.84 -26.34 -19.75
N LEU A 318 27.90 -25.40 -19.67
CA LEU A 318 26.64 -25.40 -20.40
C LEU A 318 26.52 -24.09 -21.16
N ILE A 319 26.14 -24.13 -22.43
CA ILE A 319 26.02 -22.91 -23.24
C ILE A 319 24.55 -22.62 -23.54
N PHE A 320 24.16 -21.37 -23.33
CA PHE A 320 22.82 -20.85 -23.48
C PHE A 320 22.81 -19.71 -24.50
N SER A 321 21.72 -19.58 -25.26
CA SER A 321 21.40 -18.35 -25.98
C SER A 321 20.63 -17.45 -25.03
N TYR A 322 21.09 -16.21 -24.86
CA TYR A 322 20.49 -15.26 -23.93
C TYR A 322 20.10 -13.99 -24.69
N ARG A 323 18.84 -13.58 -24.58
CA ARG A 323 18.31 -12.42 -25.32
C ARG A 323 17.50 -11.50 -24.41
N LEU A 324 17.72 -10.20 -24.60
CA LEU A 324 17.00 -9.09 -23.94
C LEU A 324 16.49 -8.14 -25.04
N LYS A 325 15.31 -7.55 -24.86
CA LYS A 325 14.61 -6.71 -25.87
C LYS A 325 13.97 -5.44 -25.31
N ASP A 326 13.63 -5.36 -24.02
CA ASP A 326 12.76 -4.28 -23.52
C ASP A 326 13.39 -2.88 -23.64
N ILE A 327 14.56 -2.67 -23.05
CA ILE A 327 15.26 -1.38 -23.09
C ILE A 327 16.21 -1.29 -24.28
N SER A 328 16.94 -2.37 -24.53
CA SER A 328 17.98 -2.47 -25.56
C SER A 328 18.06 -3.91 -26.01
N SER A 329 18.12 -4.13 -27.32
CA SER A 329 18.25 -5.47 -27.88
C SER A 329 19.66 -6.00 -27.67
N ILE A 330 19.79 -7.03 -26.85
CA ILE A 330 21.04 -7.77 -26.64
C ILE A 330 20.80 -9.21 -27.07
N THR A 331 21.75 -9.75 -27.81
CA THR A 331 21.84 -11.17 -28.11
C THR A 331 23.24 -11.63 -27.74
N MET A 332 23.34 -12.63 -26.87
CA MET A 332 24.62 -13.16 -26.44
C MET A 332 24.60 -14.66 -26.24
N GLU A 333 25.78 -15.26 -26.25
CA GLU A 333 26.01 -16.61 -25.79
C GLU A 333 26.44 -16.55 -24.32
N SER A 334 25.64 -17.18 -23.47
CA SER A 334 25.90 -17.31 -22.05
C SER A 334 26.50 -18.69 -21.77
N LEU A 335 27.41 -18.76 -20.81
CA LEU A 335 27.95 -20.00 -20.26
C LEU A 335 27.29 -20.20 -18.89
N GLY A 336 27.16 -21.44 -18.46
CA GLY A 336 26.91 -21.82 -17.09
C GLY A 336 28.02 -22.75 -16.68
N VAL A 337 28.76 -22.39 -15.62
CA VAL A 337 29.85 -23.21 -15.10
C VAL A 337 29.43 -23.78 -13.76
N ILE A 338 29.37 -25.11 -13.69
CA ILE A 338 29.13 -25.85 -12.46
C ILE A 338 30.45 -26.54 -12.13
N GLN A 339 31.02 -26.23 -10.96
CA GLN A 339 32.29 -26.79 -10.53
C GLN A 339 32.19 -27.29 -9.10
N TYR A 340 32.52 -28.55 -8.90
CA TYR A 340 32.51 -29.19 -7.59
C TYR A 340 33.76 -30.05 -7.41
N ASP A 341 34.46 -29.82 -6.30
CA ASP A 341 35.66 -30.56 -5.91
C ASP A 341 35.39 -31.28 -4.59
N SER A 342 35.75 -32.56 -4.52
CA SER A 342 35.59 -33.37 -3.32
C SER A 342 36.81 -34.22 -3.05
N GLY A 343 37.24 -34.24 -1.78
CA GLY A 343 38.24 -35.19 -1.29
C GLY A 343 37.75 -36.64 -1.25
N ILE A 344 36.46 -36.89 -1.50
CA ILE A 344 35.81 -38.22 -1.42
C ILE A 344 35.27 -38.58 -2.81
N PRO A 345 35.37 -39.85 -3.25
CA PRO A 345 34.84 -40.26 -4.55
C PRO A 345 33.32 -40.05 -4.65
N LEU A 346 32.91 -39.49 -5.78
CA LEU A 346 31.53 -39.15 -6.11
C LEU A 346 30.87 -40.26 -6.91
N THR A 347 29.63 -40.58 -6.53
CA THR A 347 28.71 -41.44 -7.30
C THR A 347 27.58 -40.63 -7.94
N GLY A 348 27.33 -39.43 -7.42
CA GLY A 348 26.46 -38.47 -8.07
C GLY A 348 26.62 -37.06 -7.54
N LEU A 349 26.06 -36.11 -8.27
CA LEU A 349 26.04 -34.71 -7.91
C LEU A 349 24.68 -34.12 -8.29
N HIS A 350 23.93 -33.68 -7.30
CA HIS A 350 22.76 -32.85 -7.52
C HIS A 350 23.16 -31.38 -7.36
N TYR A 351 22.83 -30.57 -8.36
CA TYR A 351 23.11 -29.13 -8.39
C TYR A 351 21.82 -28.35 -8.62
N VAL A 352 21.65 -27.26 -7.87
CA VAL A 352 20.59 -26.29 -8.08
C VAL A 352 21.21 -24.90 -8.11
N GLY A 353 20.91 -24.08 -9.10
CA GLY A 353 21.45 -22.72 -9.17
C GLY A 353 20.63 -21.79 -10.06
N ASP A 354 20.93 -20.50 -9.96
CA ASP A 354 20.25 -19.44 -10.69
C ASP A 354 21.20 -18.88 -11.77
N LEU A 355 20.82 -18.99 -13.05
CA LEU A 355 21.52 -18.31 -14.13
C LEU A 355 21.18 -16.82 -14.08
N GLN A 356 22.19 -15.99 -13.82
CA GLN A 356 22.06 -14.53 -13.69
C GLN A 356 22.97 -13.81 -14.66
N TRP A 357 22.49 -12.67 -15.18
CA TRP A 357 23.33 -11.73 -15.90
C TRP A 357 23.99 -10.74 -14.95
N LEU A 358 25.31 -10.69 -15.00
CA LEU A 358 26.18 -9.74 -14.34
C LEU A 358 26.70 -8.71 -15.34
N GLN A 359 25.96 -7.62 -15.43
CA GLN A 359 26.30 -6.52 -16.31
C GLN A 359 27.65 -5.89 -15.92
N LYS A 360 28.61 -5.89 -16.86
CA LYS A 360 29.93 -5.23 -16.69
C LYS A 360 29.93 -3.77 -17.11
N ARG A 361 29.06 -3.40 -18.07
CA ARG A 361 29.00 -2.05 -18.64
C ARG A 361 27.55 -1.62 -18.84
N MET A 362 27.29 -0.34 -18.57
CA MET A 362 25.99 0.27 -18.80
C MET A 362 25.55 0.15 -20.26
N LEU A 363 24.25 -0.05 -20.44
CA LEU A 363 23.61 -0.11 -21.76
C LEU A 363 23.16 1.27 -22.20
N ASN A 364 23.06 1.45 -23.51
CA ASN A 364 22.48 2.64 -24.10
C ASN A 364 20.99 2.40 -24.35
N TYR A 365 20.16 3.38 -24.01
CA TYR A 365 18.72 3.31 -24.21
C TYR A 365 18.34 3.11 -25.69
N ARG A 366 17.55 2.08 -25.98
CA ARG A 366 17.01 1.74 -27.31
C ARG A 366 18.05 1.59 -28.42
N GLN A 367 19.16 0.93 -28.09
CA GLN A 367 20.16 0.54 -29.08
C GLN A 367 20.33 -0.98 -29.08
N THR A 368 20.71 -1.54 -30.23
CA THR A 368 21.18 -2.92 -30.30
C THR A 368 22.63 -2.96 -29.87
N ASP A 369 22.93 -3.82 -28.90
CA ASP A 369 24.28 -4.00 -28.40
C ASP A 369 24.85 -5.34 -28.86
N ASN A 370 25.77 -5.27 -29.82
CA ASN A 370 26.44 -6.45 -30.37
C ASN A 370 27.73 -6.79 -29.64
N ARG A 371 28.11 -6.07 -28.57
CA ARG A 371 29.37 -6.31 -27.85
C ARG A 371 29.45 -7.72 -27.25
N TYR A 372 28.30 -8.30 -26.93
CA TYR A 372 28.17 -9.64 -26.35
C TYR A 372 27.82 -10.73 -27.39
N ASN A 373 27.71 -10.36 -28.67
CA ASN A 373 27.31 -11.26 -29.75
C ASN A 373 28.54 -11.88 -30.43
N GLN A 374 29.33 -12.63 -29.65
CA GLN A 374 30.47 -13.40 -30.15
C GLN A 374 30.32 -14.86 -29.75
N THR A 375 30.79 -15.75 -30.61
CA THR A 375 30.79 -17.19 -30.35
C THR A 375 31.96 -17.55 -29.47
N VAL A 376 31.68 -18.09 -28.28
CA VAL A 376 32.67 -18.27 -27.20
C VAL A 376 33.66 -19.41 -27.47
N MET A 377 33.36 -20.32 -28.41
CA MET A 377 34.11 -21.57 -28.61
C MET A 377 34.88 -21.57 -29.94
N GLY A 378 35.82 -20.63 -30.10
CA GLY A 378 36.74 -20.57 -31.25
C GLY A 378 38.17 -21.06 -30.95
N GLN A 379 38.55 -21.19 -29.67
CA GLN A 379 39.89 -21.58 -29.22
C GLN A 379 39.77 -22.62 -28.09
N PHE A 380 40.30 -23.82 -28.27
CA PHE A 380 40.07 -24.99 -27.39
C PHE A 380 40.86 -24.97 -26.07
N GLU A 381 41.37 -23.82 -25.64
CA GLU A 381 41.99 -23.68 -24.33
C GLU A 381 40.95 -23.21 -23.30
N ILE A 382 40.68 -24.03 -22.28
CA ILE A 382 39.69 -23.75 -21.22
C ILE A 382 40.04 -22.43 -20.50
N SER A 383 41.33 -22.12 -20.38
CA SER A 383 41.86 -20.87 -19.83
C SER A 383 41.31 -19.64 -20.56
N ASP A 384 41.34 -19.69 -21.89
CA ASP A 384 40.93 -18.59 -22.75
C ASP A 384 39.40 -18.50 -22.82
N LEU A 385 38.70 -19.65 -22.79
CA LEU A 385 37.26 -19.69 -22.67
C LEU A 385 36.75 -19.00 -21.39
N LEU A 386 37.36 -19.30 -20.24
CA LEU A 386 36.98 -18.67 -18.97
C LEU A 386 37.28 -17.17 -18.95
N ARG A 387 38.37 -16.75 -19.62
CA ARG A 387 38.73 -15.34 -19.76
C ARG A 387 37.71 -14.60 -20.62
N GLU A 388 37.42 -15.13 -21.81
CA GLU A 388 36.43 -14.56 -22.74
C GLU A 388 35.06 -14.51 -22.06
N TYR A 389 34.67 -15.57 -21.35
CA TYR A 389 33.39 -15.63 -20.66
C TYR A 389 33.24 -14.63 -19.50
N ASN A 390 34.30 -14.41 -18.71
CA ASN A 390 34.24 -13.41 -17.64
C ASN A 390 33.95 -12.00 -18.17
N ASP A 391 34.28 -11.73 -19.44
CA ASP A 391 33.96 -10.46 -20.11
C ASP A 391 32.50 -10.41 -20.63
N HIS A 392 31.88 -11.56 -20.90
CA HIS A 392 30.50 -11.69 -21.38
C HIS A 392 29.44 -11.66 -20.26
N GLY A 393 29.87 -11.84 -19.01
CA GLY A 393 29.15 -11.36 -17.83
C GLY A 393 27.87 -12.12 -17.49
N THR A 394 27.74 -13.41 -17.77
CA THR A 394 26.75 -14.24 -17.05
C THR A 394 27.47 -15.02 -15.94
N GLU A 395 26.73 -15.51 -14.96
CA GLU A 395 27.26 -16.35 -13.88
C GLU A 395 26.12 -17.19 -13.30
N ILE A 396 26.39 -18.43 -12.89
CA ILE A 396 25.43 -19.17 -12.06
C ILE A 396 25.65 -18.78 -10.59
N ARG A 397 24.62 -18.21 -9.97
CA ARG A 397 24.61 -17.75 -8.58
C ARG A 397 23.68 -18.60 -7.74
N ASN A 398 23.78 -18.45 -6.42
CA ASN A 398 22.98 -19.21 -5.45
C ASN A 398 23.07 -20.74 -5.68
N GLY A 399 24.25 -21.20 -6.10
CA GLY A 399 24.51 -22.61 -6.38
C GLY A 399 24.54 -23.44 -5.10
N HIS A 400 23.65 -24.42 -5.01
CA HIS A 400 23.61 -25.41 -3.95
C HIS A 400 24.02 -26.78 -4.51
N TYR A 401 25.01 -27.38 -3.86
CA TYR A 401 25.53 -28.69 -4.21
C TYR A 401 25.09 -29.72 -3.18
N THR A 402 24.50 -30.80 -3.66
CA THR A 402 24.12 -31.98 -2.86
C THR A 402 24.84 -33.20 -3.44
N PRO A 403 26.08 -33.46 -3.00
CA PRO A 403 26.89 -34.58 -3.49
C PRO A 403 26.35 -35.92 -2.96
N ILE A 404 26.45 -36.96 -3.77
CA ILE A 404 26.15 -38.34 -3.39
C ILE A 404 27.45 -39.14 -3.36
N TYR A 405 27.78 -39.59 -2.16
CA TYR A 405 28.94 -40.43 -1.91
C TYR A 405 28.53 -41.90 -1.85
N GLY A 406 29.35 -42.76 -2.41
CA GLY A 406 29.11 -44.19 -2.39
C GLY A 406 30.29 -44.98 -2.96
N PRO A 407 30.30 -46.31 -2.80
CA PRO A 407 31.20 -47.14 -3.59
C PRO A 407 30.93 -46.90 -5.07
N SER A 408 31.99 -46.74 -5.86
CA SER A 408 31.87 -46.60 -7.32
C SER A 408 31.17 -47.83 -7.88
N ASN A 409 29.88 -47.70 -8.17
CA ASN A 409 29.09 -48.73 -8.84
C ASN A 409 29.32 -48.71 -10.37
N GLY A 410 30.36 -48.00 -10.83
CA GLY A 410 30.62 -47.80 -12.25
C GLY A 410 29.77 -46.71 -12.91
N LEU A 411 28.88 -46.04 -12.18
CA LEU A 411 27.95 -45.04 -12.72
C LEU A 411 28.01 -43.74 -11.93
N LEU A 412 28.26 -42.63 -12.63
CA LEU A 412 28.19 -41.27 -12.10
C LEU A 412 26.91 -40.59 -12.58
N ARG A 413 26.06 -40.11 -11.67
CA ARG A 413 24.83 -39.36 -11.99
C ARG A 413 24.95 -37.89 -11.64
N ILE A 414 24.88 -37.01 -12.63
CA ILE A 414 24.85 -35.56 -12.44
C ILE A 414 23.45 -35.07 -12.79
N HIS A 415 22.74 -34.53 -11.80
CA HIS A 415 21.46 -33.87 -12.00
C HIS A 415 21.62 -32.39 -11.68
N SER A 416 21.39 -31.51 -12.65
CA SER A 416 21.47 -30.06 -12.47
C SER A 416 20.17 -29.40 -12.87
N TYR A 417 19.59 -28.65 -11.93
CA TYR A 417 18.45 -27.77 -12.18
C TYR A 417 18.93 -26.32 -12.13
N ILE A 418 18.84 -25.63 -13.26
CA ILE A 418 19.29 -24.24 -13.42
C ILE A 418 18.05 -23.38 -13.68
N ARG A 419 17.77 -22.45 -12.79
CA ARG A 419 16.68 -21.49 -12.97
C ARG A 419 17.15 -20.31 -13.81
N TYR A 420 16.34 -19.89 -14.77
CA TYR A 420 16.53 -18.65 -15.51
C TYR A 420 15.88 -17.52 -14.69
N THR A 421 16.66 -16.52 -14.32
CA THR A 421 16.19 -15.45 -13.43
C THR A 421 16.12 -14.10 -14.15
N GLU A 422 15.33 -13.19 -13.58
CA GLU A 422 15.21 -11.82 -14.10
C GLU A 422 16.57 -11.12 -14.18
N ALA A 423 16.84 -10.50 -15.32
CA ALA A 423 18.01 -9.67 -15.54
C ALA A 423 17.81 -8.29 -14.93
N VAL A 424 18.79 -7.80 -14.16
CA VAL A 424 18.82 -6.41 -13.68
C VAL A 424 19.71 -5.61 -14.62
N LEU A 425 19.12 -4.67 -15.35
CA LEU A 425 19.79 -3.85 -16.35
C LEU A 425 19.96 -2.41 -15.89
N GLU A 426 21.20 -1.94 -15.85
CA GLU A 426 21.58 -0.54 -15.74
C GLU A 426 21.76 0.09 -17.10
N TYR A 427 21.03 1.17 -17.36
CA TYR A 427 21.11 1.87 -18.64
C TYR A 427 21.20 3.38 -18.48
N THR A 428 21.79 4.02 -19.49
CA THR A 428 21.85 5.47 -19.60
C THR A 428 20.53 5.99 -20.22
N PRO A 429 19.74 6.81 -19.51
CA PRO A 429 18.47 7.28 -20.05
C PRO A 429 18.70 8.27 -21.21
N GLY A 430 17.88 8.17 -22.25
CA GLY A 430 17.90 9.12 -23.36
C GLY A 430 17.47 10.54 -22.96
N LEU A 431 17.90 11.54 -23.72
CA LEU A 431 17.65 12.97 -23.47
C LEU A 431 16.18 13.28 -23.20
N TRP A 432 15.27 12.75 -24.01
CA TRP A 432 13.83 12.98 -23.86
C TRP A 432 13.24 12.36 -22.59
N ASN A 433 13.78 11.23 -22.14
CA ASN A 433 13.34 10.61 -20.90
C ASN A 433 13.76 11.48 -19.70
N VAL A 434 15.01 11.97 -19.71
CA VAL A 434 15.50 12.90 -18.69
C VAL A 434 14.68 14.19 -18.68
N LEU A 435 14.44 14.78 -19.85
CA LEU A 435 13.68 16.03 -19.97
C LEU A 435 12.22 15.88 -19.50
N LYS A 436 11.57 14.74 -19.80
CA LYS A 436 10.20 14.45 -19.34
C LYS A 436 10.11 14.51 -17.82
N TRP A 437 11.02 13.84 -17.11
CA TRP A 437 11.01 13.78 -15.65
C TRP A 437 11.45 15.10 -15.01
N ALA A 438 12.45 15.77 -15.60
CA ALA A 438 12.89 17.10 -15.18
C ALA A 438 11.75 18.13 -15.29
N TRP A 439 10.96 18.07 -16.37
CA TRP A 439 9.82 18.96 -16.57
C TRP A 439 8.72 18.73 -15.54
N ILE A 440 8.39 17.47 -15.22
CA ILE A 440 7.37 17.14 -14.21
C ILE A 440 7.77 17.72 -12.84
N GLN A 441 9.02 17.51 -12.41
CA GLN A 441 9.53 18.04 -11.15
C GLN A 441 9.49 19.58 -11.13
N TYR A 442 9.97 20.21 -12.20
CA TYR A 442 9.96 21.66 -12.32
C TYR A 442 8.53 22.23 -12.29
N ALA A 443 7.61 21.65 -13.04
CA ALA A 443 6.22 22.12 -13.13
C ALA A 443 5.49 22.01 -11.77
N SER A 444 5.70 20.92 -11.03
CA SER A 444 5.11 20.74 -9.70
C SER A 444 5.57 21.81 -8.71
N ILE A 445 6.86 22.16 -8.70
CA ILE A 445 7.40 23.20 -7.82
C ILE A 445 6.98 24.60 -8.31
N LEU A 446 6.98 24.82 -9.63
CA LEU A 446 6.57 26.08 -10.25
C LEU A 446 5.14 26.48 -9.85
N LEU A 447 4.20 25.54 -9.78
CA LEU A 447 2.81 25.83 -9.38
C LEU A 447 2.71 26.39 -7.95
N ILE A 448 3.51 25.86 -7.02
CA ILE A 448 3.55 26.33 -5.63
C ILE A 448 4.09 27.76 -5.59
N PHE A 449 5.21 28.01 -6.27
CA PHE A 449 5.80 29.35 -6.34
C PHE A 449 4.86 30.35 -7.04
N TYR A 450 4.19 29.93 -8.12
CA TYR A 450 3.21 30.75 -8.82
C TYR A 450 2.07 31.17 -7.89
N TYR A 451 1.54 30.24 -7.09
CA TYR A 451 0.49 30.53 -6.12
C TYR A 451 0.96 31.49 -5.01
N VAL A 452 2.11 31.23 -4.40
CA VAL A 452 2.68 32.06 -3.32
C VAL A 452 3.01 33.47 -3.82
N VAL A 453 3.67 33.58 -4.98
CA VAL A 453 3.97 34.87 -5.61
C VAL A 453 2.68 35.59 -6.01
N GLY A 454 1.64 34.85 -6.44
CA GLY A 454 0.32 35.39 -6.73
C GLY A 454 -0.33 36.05 -5.51
N ILE A 455 -0.31 35.39 -4.34
CA ILE A 455 -0.79 35.97 -3.08
C ILE A 455 0.00 37.24 -2.74
N PHE A 456 1.33 37.16 -2.82
CA PHE A 456 2.19 38.30 -2.51
C PHE A 456 1.93 39.51 -3.42
N LYS A 457 1.77 39.28 -4.72
CA LYS A 457 1.36 40.32 -5.68
C LYS A 457 0.01 40.92 -5.31
N ASN A 458 -0.99 40.08 -4.97
CA ASN A 458 -2.32 40.55 -4.60
C ASN A 458 -2.29 41.45 -3.35
N VAL A 459 -1.46 41.14 -2.36
CA VAL A 459 -1.27 41.99 -1.18
C VAL A 459 -0.62 43.32 -1.54
N VAL A 460 0.51 43.28 -2.26
CA VAL A 460 1.29 44.48 -2.61
C VAL A 460 0.49 45.46 -3.47
N PHE A 461 -0.18 44.97 -4.52
CA PHE A 461 -1.00 45.81 -5.40
C PHE A 461 -2.35 46.16 -4.76
N GLY A 462 -2.96 45.23 -4.01
CA GLY A 462 -4.23 45.46 -3.32
C GLY A 462 -4.14 46.52 -2.22
N GLN A 463 -3.02 46.59 -1.51
CA GLN A 463 -2.74 47.61 -0.49
C GLN A 463 -2.07 48.87 -1.07
N GLN A 464 -1.88 48.96 -2.39
CA GLN A 464 -1.19 50.07 -3.07
C GLN A 464 0.18 50.41 -2.46
N MET A 465 0.96 49.40 -2.04
CA MET A 465 2.31 49.61 -1.50
C MET A 465 3.29 50.16 -2.55
N ILE A 466 2.99 50.00 -3.83
CA ILE A 466 3.76 50.51 -4.97
C ILE A 466 2.83 51.37 -5.82
N PRO A 467 3.30 52.54 -6.34
CA PRO A 467 2.46 53.41 -7.17
C PRO A 467 2.07 52.71 -8.48
N THR A 468 0.77 52.45 -8.63
CA THR A 468 0.15 51.91 -9.84
C THR A 468 -1.14 52.67 -10.14
N TRP A 469 -1.49 52.80 -11.42
CA TRP A 469 -2.80 53.28 -11.82
C TRP A 469 -3.82 52.15 -11.72
N ASN A 470 -4.87 52.41 -10.94
CA ASN A 470 -5.96 51.46 -10.71
C ASN A 470 -7.14 51.82 -11.61
N GLU A 471 -7.25 51.17 -12.77
CA GLU A 471 -8.47 51.25 -13.57
C GLU A 471 -9.45 50.17 -13.09
N LYS A 472 -10.61 50.62 -12.60
CA LYS A 472 -11.76 49.73 -12.36
C LYS A 472 -12.55 49.63 -13.66
N ARG A 473 -12.33 48.59 -14.46
CA ARG A 473 -13.17 48.32 -15.62
C ARG A 473 -14.30 47.37 -15.22
N ILE A 474 -15.53 47.83 -15.45
CA ILE A 474 -16.68 46.94 -15.48
C ILE A 474 -16.59 46.21 -16.82
N LYS A 475 -16.22 44.92 -16.82
CA LYS A 475 -16.41 44.11 -18.02
C LYS A 475 -17.91 43.86 -18.15
N THR A 476 -18.59 44.71 -18.92
CA THR A 476 -19.89 44.33 -19.48
C THR A 476 -19.63 43.15 -20.40
N VAL A 477 -20.03 41.95 -19.99
CA VAL A 477 -20.11 40.80 -20.89
C VAL A 477 -21.21 41.16 -21.90
N SER A 478 -20.83 41.76 -23.03
CA SER A 478 -21.70 41.81 -24.20
C SER A 478 -21.88 40.36 -24.62
N ARG A 479 -23.11 39.86 -24.51
CA ARG A 479 -23.52 38.51 -24.91
C ARG A 479 -23.11 38.20 -26.35
#